data_AF-A0A971QV07-F1
#
_entry.id   AF-A0A971QV07-F1
#
_cell.length_a   1.000
_cell.length_b   1.000
_cell.length_c   1.000
_cell.angle_alpha   90.00
_cell.angle_beta   90.00
_cell.angle_gamma   90.00
#
_symmetry.space_group_name_H-M   'P 1'
#
loop_
_entity.id
_entity.type
_entity.pdbx_description
1 polymer ?
#
loop_
_entity_poly.entity_id
_entity_poly.type
_entity_poly.pdbx_seq_one_letter_code
_entity_poly.pdbx_strand_id
1 'polypeptide(L)' 'MATGWVTRGWAKKQHPRWLREMEEHGTLVVYGEEKKPAAGEHG' A
#
# COMPACT_ATOMS: atom_id res chain seq x y z
N MET A 1 3.44 -13.69 11.87
CA MET A 1 2.47 -13.09 10.93
C MET A 1 2.45 -13.98 9.70
N ALA A 2 1.36 -14.70 9.43
CA ALA A 2 1.36 -15.84 8.52
C ALA A 2 0.93 -15.51 7.07
N THR A 3 0.49 -14.29 6.79
CA THR A 3 -0.14 -13.95 5.51
C THR A 3 0.50 -12.76 4.78
N GLY A 4 1.44 -12.03 5.39
CA GLY A 4 2.04 -10.83 4.78
C GLY A 4 1.07 -9.63 4.64
N TRP A 5 -0.18 -9.77 5.10
CA TRP A 5 -1.21 -8.73 5.04
C TRP A 5 -1.43 -8.11 6.41
N VAL A 6 -1.62 -6.79 6.43
CA VAL A 6 -1.98 -6.02 7.63
C VAL A 6 -3.16 -5.11 7.32
N THR A 7 -3.97 -4.80 8.32
CA THR A 7 -5.05 -3.83 8.15
C THR A 7 -4.48 -2.41 8.08
N ARG A 8 -5.14 -1.52 7.31
CA ARG A 8 -4.72 -0.11 7.21
C ARG A 8 -4.70 0.59 8.55
N GLY A 9 -5.64 0.26 9.45
CA GLY A 9 -5.68 0.81 10.81
C GLY A 9 -4.47 0.42 11.65
N TRP A 10 -3.99 -0.82 11.53
CA TRP A 10 -2.76 -1.26 12.18
C TRP A 10 -1.53 -0.57 11.59
N ALA A 11 -1.43 -0.48 10.25
CA ALA A 11 -0.33 0.22 9.58
C ALA A 11 -0.27 1.70 9.96
N LYS A 12 -1.42 2.38 10.06
CA LYS A 12 -1.50 3.78 10.51
C LYS A 12 -1.03 3.95 11.96
N LYS A 13 -1.32 2.98 12.83
CA LYS A 13 -0.93 3.05 14.25
C LYS A 13 0.54 2.73 14.47
N GLN A 14 1.07 1.71 13.80
CA GLN A 14 2.44 1.24 14.04
C GLN A 14 3.48 1.87 13.12
N HIS A 15 3.12 2.14 11.87
CA HIS A 15 4.04 2.64 10.84
C HIS A 15 3.39 3.76 10.00
N PRO A 16 3.00 4.89 10.63
CA PRO A 16 2.31 5.97 9.93
C PRO A 16 3.12 6.59 8.80
N ARG A 17 4.45 6.73 8.97
CA ARG A 17 5.34 7.28 7.94
C ARG A 17 5.47 6.36 6.74
N TRP A 18 5.67 5.06 6.96
CA TRP A 18 5.75 4.06 5.90
C TRP A 18 4.44 4.01 5.11
N LEU A 19 3.29 4.03 5.80
CA LEU A 19 1.99 4.03 5.14
C LEU A 19 1.86 5.24 4.20
N ARG A 20 2.25 6.44 4.66
CA ARG A 20 2.22 7.65 3.81
C ARG A 20 3.13 7.53 2.60
N GLU A 21 4.37 7.08 2.79
CA GLU A 21 5.32 6.89 1.69
C GLU A 21 4.83 5.84 0.68
N MET A 22 4.17 4.77 1.15
CA MET A 22 3.58 3.75 0.28
C MET A 22 2.32 4.23 -0.45
N GLU A 23 1.52 5.10 0.17
CA GLU A 23 0.35 5.74 -0.46
C GLU A 23 0.76 6.78 -1.51
N GLU A 24 1.86 7.52 -1.28
CA GLU A 24 2.33 8.60 -2.17
C GLU A 24 3.24 8.10 -3.30
N HIS A 25 4.11 7.13 -3.02
CA HIS A 25 5.18 6.71 -3.92
C HIS A 25 5.31 5.20 -4.09
N GLY A 26 4.55 4.42 -3.31
CA GLY A 26 4.77 2.97 -3.23
C GLY A 26 3.79 2.12 -4.03
N THR A 27 4.02 0.82 -3.90
CA THR A 27 3.21 -0.26 -4.48
C THR A 27 2.23 -0.81 -3.45
N LEU A 28 1.50 0.08 -2.75
CA LEU A 28 0.49 -0.37 -1.80
C LEU A 28 -0.60 -1.17 -2.53
N VAL A 29 -0.61 -2.49 -2.31
CA VAL A 29 -1.66 -3.37 -2.84
C VAL A 29 -2.73 -3.50 -1.75
N VAL A 30 -3.94 -3.05 -2.05
CA VAL A 30 -5.09 -3.19 -1.17
C VAL A 30 -5.94 -4.37 -1.66
N TYR A 31 -6.20 -5.33 -0.77
CA TYR A 31 -7.01 -6.50 -1.10
C TYR A 31 -8.44 -6.09 -1.48
N GLY A 32 -8.89 -6.48 -2.67
CA GLY A 32 -10.22 -6.13 -3.20
C GLY A 32 -10.30 -4.81 -3.97
N GLU A 33 -9.21 -4.06 -4.08
CA GLU A 33 -9.13 -2.90 -4.97
C GLU A 33 -8.61 -3.35 -6.34
N GLU A 34 -9.41 -3.17 -7.40
CA GLU A 34 -8.93 -3.36 -8.77
C GLU A 34 -7.91 -2.26 -9.07
N LYS A 35 -6.63 -2.66 -9.19
CA LYS A 35 -5.53 -1.75 -9.50
C LYS A 35 -5.79 -1.08 -10.86
N LYS A 36 -6.33 0.13 -10.88
CA LYS A 36 -6.19 1.00 -12.05
C LYS A 36 -4.70 1.18 -12.31
N PRO A 37 -4.19 0.97 -13.54
CA PRO A 37 -2.79 1.14 -13.82
C PRO A 37 -2.41 2.57 -13.44
N ALA A 38 -1.53 2.69 -12.45
CA ALA A 38 -0.92 3.97 -12.13
C ALA A 38 -0.17 4.43 -13.38
N ALA A 39 -0.49 5.64 -13.86
CA ALA A 39 0.21 6.28 -14.96
C ALA A 39 1.72 6.25 -14.70
N GLY A 40 2.43 5.43 -15.47
CA GLY A 40 3.84 5.13 -15.23
C GLY A 40 4.32 3.95 -16.07
N GLU A 41 3.94 3.94 -17.35
CA GLU A 41 4.71 3.27 -18.40
C GLU A 41 6.09 3.92 -18.42
N HIS A 42 7.14 3.16 -18.14
CA HIS A 42 8.48 3.49 -18.58
C HIS A 42 8.89 2.36 -19.52
N GLY A 43 9.00 2.70 -20.80
CA GLY A 43 9.36 1.81 -21.91
C GLY A 43 10.81 1.36 -21.89
#